data_AF-A0A962DJT1-F1
#
_entry.id   AF-A0A962DJT1-F1
#
_cell.length_a   1.000
_cell.length_b   1.000
_cell.length_c   1.000
_cell.angle_alpha   90.00
_cell.angle_beta   90.00
_cell.angle_gamma   90.00
#
_symmetry.space_group_name_H-M   'P 1'
#
loop_
_entity.id
_entity.type
_entity.pdbx_description
1 polymer ?
#
loop_
_entity_poly.entity_id
_entity_poly.type
_entity_poly.pdbx_seq_one_letter_code
_entity_poly.pdbx_strand_id
1 'polypeptide(L)'
;MLERIAAGDSSAVNECVDRYGNLLWSLARRYLRNTSDAEDAVQDVFIEIWRSCARFDPGVASETTFISTIARRRFIDRLRQSGRTPAMDSLDDEEGAPVDPGVAATVEDDTEVAIVARVLADMDPEHRKILGMSLYEGYSHSEIAEQLGIPLGTVKTRVRRGLIHIREQLQIAVGDTAGESPE
;
A
#
# COMPACT_ATOMS: atom_id res chain seq x y z
N MET A 1 -8.32 -15.57 9.87
CA MET A 1 -7.01 -16.23 9.77
C MET A 1 -6.02 -15.68 10.79
N LEU A 2 -5.84 -14.36 10.88
CA LEU A 2 -4.90 -13.74 11.83
C LEU A 2 -5.21 -14.05 13.31
N GLU A 3 -6.48 -14.15 13.68
CA GLU A 3 -6.89 -14.55 15.04
C GLU A 3 -6.45 -15.98 15.39
N ARG A 4 -6.44 -16.89 14.42
CA ARG A 4 -5.94 -18.28 14.60
C ARG A 4 -4.43 -18.29 14.79
N ILE A 5 -3.70 -17.46 14.04
CA ILE A 5 -2.25 -17.27 14.25
C ILE A 5 -2.00 -16.74 15.67
N ALA A 6 -2.79 -15.78 16.14
CA ALA A 6 -2.69 -15.26 17.51
C ALA A 6 -2.98 -16.32 18.58
N ALA A 7 -3.84 -17.29 18.27
CA ALA A 7 -4.10 -18.45 19.12
C ALA A 7 -3.02 -19.55 19.03
N GLY A 8 -1.98 -19.38 18.20
CA GLY A 8 -0.87 -20.34 18.06
C GLY A 8 -1.11 -21.45 17.05
N ASP A 9 -2.13 -21.34 16.18
CA ASP A 9 -2.38 -22.30 15.12
C ASP A 9 -1.35 -22.15 13.99
N SER A 10 -0.41 -23.10 13.92
CA SER A 10 0.65 -23.11 12.91
C SER A 10 0.12 -23.33 11.48
N SER A 11 -1.05 -23.97 11.31
CA SER A 11 -1.63 -24.16 9.96
C SER A 11 -2.12 -22.84 9.36
N ALA A 12 -2.58 -21.91 10.21
CA ALA A 12 -3.02 -20.58 9.78
C ALA A 12 -1.85 -19.71 9.28
N VAL A 13 -0.62 -20.04 9.67
CA VAL A 13 0.59 -19.33 9.23
C VAL A 13 0.89 -19.68 7.78
N ASN A 14 0.82 -20.96 7.42
CA ASN A 14 0.99 -21.39 6.03
C ASN A 14 -0.11 -20.80 5.14
N GLU A 15 -1.36 -20.81 5.61
CA GLU A 15 -2.48 -20.16 4.91
C GLU A 15 -2.21 -18.66 4.65
N CYS A 16 -1.58 -17.98 5.61
CA CYS A 16 -1.19 -16.57 5.47
C CYS A 16 -0.10 -16.38 4.42
N VAL A 17 0.91 -17.24 4.41
CA VAL A 17 1.99 -17.19 3.41
C VAL A 17 1.45 -17.45 2.02
N ASP A 18 0.63 -18.49 1.87
CA ASP A 18 0.02 -18.85 0.58
C ASP A 18 -0.89 -17.74 0.05
N ARG A 19 -1.68 -17.11 0.92
CA ARG A 19 -2.62 -16.05 0.51
C ARG A 19 -1.94 -14.72 0.21
N TYR A 20 -0.96 -14.31 1.01
CA TYR A 20 -0.41 -12.95 0.95
C TYR A 20 1.02 -12.89 0.37
N GLY A 21 1.67 -14.03 0.11
CA GLY A 21 3.03 -14.10 -0.42
C GLY A 21 3.20 -13.32 -1.72
N ASN A 22 2.33 -13.55 -2.71
CA ASN A 22 2.38 -12.86 -4.00
C ASN A 22 2.11 -11.34 -3.86
N LEU A 23 1.17 -10.95 -3.00
CA LEU A 23 0.89 -9.53 -2.74
C LEU A 23 2.11 -8.84 -2.13
N LEU A 24 2.69 -9.43 -1.08
CA LEU A 24 3.84 -8.87 -0.39
C LEU A 24 5.07 -8.84 -1.30
N TRP A 25 5.26 -9.86 -2.14
CA TRP A 25 6.31 -9.90 -3.15
C TRP A 25 6.18 -8.75 -4.16
N SER A 26 5.02 -8.59 -4.77
CA SER A 26 4.75 -7.51 -5.73
C SER A 26 4.93 -6.13 -5.09
N LEU A 27 4.51 -5.96 -3.84
CA LEU A 27 4.75 -4.71 -3.10
C LEU A 27 6.24 -4.50 -2.81
N ALA A 28 6.96 -5.52 -2.32
CA ALA A 28 8.38 -5.41 -2.00
C ALA A 28 9.19 -5.03 -3.25
N ARG A 29 8.90 -5.63 -4.41
CA ARG A 29 9.53 -5.33 -5.70
C ARG A 29 9.30 -3.90 -6.20
N ARG A 30 8.23 -3.23 -5.76
CA ARG A 30 7.99 -1.81 -6.05
C ARG A 30 8.85 -0.88 -5.20
N TYR A 31 9.12 -1.25 -3.95
CA TYR A 31 9.93 -0.45 -3.02
C TYR A 31 11.44 -0.73 -3.13
N LEU A 32 11.82 -1.97 -3.45
CA LEU A 32 13.19 -2.46 -3.34
C LEU A 32 13.68 -2.97 -4.71
N ARG A 33 14.76 -2.36 -5.23
CA ARG A 33 15.32 -2.70 -6.56
C ARG A 33 16.01 -4.07 -6.58
N ASN A 34 16.60 -4.50 -5.46
CA ASN A 34 17.32 -5.77 -5.35
C ASN A 34 16.36 -6.91 -4.94
N THR A 35 16.39 -8.01 -5.69
CA THR A 35 15.61 -9.22 -5.42
C THR A 35 15.87 -9.78 -4.02
N SER A 36 17.14 -9.89 -3.61
CA SER A 36 17.48 -10.43 -2.29
C SER A 36 16.97 -9.55 -1.15
N ASP A 37 17.03 -8.22 -1.31
CA ASP A 37 16.47 -7.31 -0.32
C ASP A 37 14.94 -7.39 -0.25
N ALA A 38 14.28 -7.62 -1.39
CA ALA A 38 12.84 -7.83 -1.44
C ALA A 38 12.42 -9.14 -0.76
N GLU A 39 13.14 -10.24 -0.98
CA GLU A 39 12.87 -11.54 -0.35
C GLU A 39 12.99 -11.45 1.17
N ASP A 40 14.10 -10.88 1.66
CA ASP A 40 14.31 -10.65 3.09
C ASP A 40 13.21 -9.77 3.70
N ALA A 41 12.83 -8.70 2.99
CA ALA A 41 11.80 -7.79 3.47
C ALA A 41 10.44 -8.47 3.57
N VAL A 42 10.09 -9.35 2.63
CA VAL A 42 8.85 -10.13 2.71
C VAL A 42 8.88 -11.09 3.90
N GLN A 43 10.01 -11.75 4.15
CA GLN A 43 10.18 -12.60 5.34
C GLN A 43 10.02 -11.81 6.64
N ASP A 44 10.66 -10.64 6.75
CA ASP A 44 10.53 -9.75 7.91
C ASP A 44 9.08 -9.33 8.15
N VAL A 45 8.30 -9.12 7.09
CA VAL A 45 6.87 -8.80 7.18
C VAL A 45 6.08 -9.97 7.76
N PHE A 46 6.28 -11.20 7.30
CA PHE A 46 5.61 -12.37 7.88
C PHE A 46 5.96 -12.59 9.35
N ILE A 47 7.23 -12.37 9.73
CA ILE A 47 7.66 -12.42 11.13
C ILE A 47 6.94 -11.34 11.96
N GLU A 48 6.79 -10.13 11.42
CA GLU A 48 6.09 -9.04 12.11
C GLU A 48 4.59 -9.29 12.22
N ILE A 49 3.96 -9.89 11.20
CA ILE A 49 2.56 -10.34 11.25
C ILE A 49 2.39 -11.34 12.38
N TRP A 50 3.28 -12.34 12.50
CA TRP A 50 3.24 -13.30 13.61
C TRP A 50 3.31 -12.59 14.96
N ARG A 51 4.21 -11.62 15.13
CA ARG A 51 4.37 -10.89 16.41
C ARG A 51 3.21 -9.95 16.72
N SER A 52 2.52 -9.48 15.69
CA SER A 52 1.49 -8.44 15.81
C SER A 52 0.06 -8.95 15.68
N CYS A 53 -0.15 -10.20 15.28
CA CYS A 53 -1.47 -10.77 15.01
C CYS A 53 -2.45 -10.66 16.18
N ALA A 54 -1.97 -10.68 17.43
CA ALA A 54 -2.81 -10.47 18.62
C ALA A 54 -3.41 -9.05 18.73
N ARG A 55 -2.90 -8.09 17.94
CA ARG A 55 -3.43 -6.72 17.85
C ARG A 55 -4.41 -6.53 16.70
N PHE A 56 -4.62 -7.57 15.89
CA PHE A 56 -5.61 -7.54 14.82
C PHE A 56 -7.01 -7.52 15.43
N ASP A 57 -7.85 -6.62 14.93
CA ASP A 57 -9.26 -6.52 15.28
C ASP A 57 -10.06 -6.43 13.97
N PRO A 58 -10.87 -7.45 13.61
CA PRO A 58 -11.67 -7.44 12.39
C PRO A 58 -12.75 -6.35 12.40
N GLY A 59 -13.12 -5.80 13.57
CA GLY A 59 -14.02 -4.65 13.69
C GLY A 59 -13.36 -3.31 13.33
N VAL A 60 -12.02 -3.25 13.31
CA VAL A 60 -11.25 -2.03 13.01
C VAL A 60 -10.72 -2.02 11.57
N ALA A 61 -10.23 -3.16 11.08
CA ALA A 61 -9.64 -3.26 9.75
C ALA A 61 -9.75 -4.68 9.17
N SER A 62 -9.76 -4.78 7.84
CA SER A 62 -9.61 -6.07 7.15
C SER A 62 -8.20 -6.65 7.36
N GLU A 63 -8.05 -7.97 7.21
CA GLU A 63 -6.73 -8.63 7.27
C GLU A 63 -5.76 -8.03 6.24
N THR A 64 -6.22 -7.79 5.01
CA THR A 64 -5.44 -7.15 3.95
C THR A 64 -4.93 -5.78 4.39
N THR A 65 -5.81 -4.93 4.94
CA THR A 65 -5.41 -3.60 5.42
C THR A 65 -4.37 -3.66 6.54
N PHE A 66 -4.54 -4.59 7.49
CA PHE A 66 -3.60 -4.80 8.58
C PHE A 66 -2.22 -5.25 8.07
N ILE A 67 -2.20 -6.27 7.22
CA ILE A 67 -0.98 -6.83 6.62
C ILE A 67 -0.27 -5.79 5.75
N SER A 68 -0.99 -5.09 4.86
CA SER A 68 -0.40 -4.05 4.01
C SER A 68 0.19 -2.89 4.81
N THR A 69 -0.40 -2.56 5.96
CA THR A 69 0.14 -1.53 6.86
C THR A 69 1.48 -1.95 7.46
N ILE A 70 1.58 -3.21 7.92
CA ILE A 70 2.84 -3.78 8.42
C ILE A 70 3.89 -3.82 7.30
N ALA A 71 3.48 -4.31 6.12
CA ALA A 71 4.33 -4.45 4.95
C ALA A 71 4.96 -3.12 4.54
N ARG A 72 4.12 -2.10 4.34
CA ARG A 72 4.56 -0.77 3.95
C ARG A 72 5.55 -0.19 4.96
N ARG A 73 5.29 -0.33 6.26
CA ARG A 73 6.22 0.14 7.30
C ARG A 73 7.59 -0.54 7.17
N ARG A 74 7.61 -1.87 7.03
CA ARG A 74 8.85 -2.65 6.88
C ARG A 74 9.63 -2.30 5.62
N PHE A 75 8.94 -2.17 4.49
CA PHE A 75 9.57 -1.83 3.21
C PHE A 75 10.17 -0.43 3.22
N ILE A 76 9.46 0.54 3.80
CA ILE A 76 9.98 1.90 4.01
C ILE A 76 11.20 1.88 4.93
N ASP A 77 11.12 1.17 6.06
CA ASP A 77 12.24 1.10 7.01
C ASP A 77 13.49 0.49 6.36
N ARG A 78 13.32 -0.52 5.49
CA ARG A 78 14.43 -1.16 4.76
C ARG A 78 14.97 -0.27 3.64
N LEU A 79 14.09 0.39 2.88
CA LEU A 79 14.47 1.39 1.88
C LEU A 79 15.35 2.49 2.50
N ARG A 80 15.00 2.97 3.70
CA ARG A 80 15.81 3.95 4.45
C ARG A 80 17.18 3.41 4.84
N GLN A 81 17.27 2.16 5.31
CA GLN A 81 18.56 1.54 5.67
C GLN A 81 19.50 1.42 4.48
N SER A 82 18.97 1.24 3.26
CA SER A 82 19.76 1.21 2.04
C SER A 82 20.32 2.58 1.61
N GLY A 83 19.97 3.68 2.30
CA GLY A 83 20.55 5.01 2.09
C GLY A 83 20.24 5.66 0.73
N ARG A 84 19.26 5.13 -0.01
CA ARG A 84 18.91 5.57 -1.37
C ARG A 84 17.58 6.33 -1.35
N THR A 85 17.65 7.65 -1.34
CA THR A 85 16.52 8.51 -1.77
C THR A 85 16.22 8.20 -3.23
N PRO A 86 14.95 8.07 -3.66
CA PRO A 86 14.64 7.86 -5.07
C PRO A 86 15.11 9.06 -5.89
N ALA A 87 15.99 8.81 -6.86
CA ALA A 87 15.99 9.61 -8.07
C ALA A 87 14.69 9.26 -8.80
N MET A 88 13.88 10.29 -9.10
CA MET A 88 12.85 10.22 -10.13
C MET A 88 13.56 9.83 -11.43
N ASP A 89 13.60 8.54 -11.75
CA ASP A 89 13.61 8.15 -13.15
C ASP A 89 12.17 8.32 -13.62
N SER A 90 12.04 9.16 -14.64
CA SER A 90 10.83 9.75 -15.18
C SER A 90 9.65 8.79 -15.32
N LEU A 91 8.45 9.36 -15.21
CA LEU A 91 7.19 8.76 -15.67
C LEU A 91 7.13 8.56 -17.21
N ASP A 92 8.28 8.46 -17.89
CA ASP A 92 8.38 8.42 -19.36
C ASP A 92 9.26 7.29 -19.92
N ASP A 93 9.85 6.40 -19.10
CA ASP A 93 10.58 5.25 -19.67
C ASP A 93 9.66 4.04 -19.85
N GLU A 94 9.03 4.00 -21.03
CA GLU A 94 8.69 2.77 -21.72
C GLU A 94 9.95 1.90 -21.84
N GLU A 95 10.05 0.85 -21.01
CA GLU A 95 10.66 -0.48 -21.30
C GLU A 95 11.09 -1.14 -19.98
N GLY A 96 10.25 -2.02 -19.46
CA GLY A 96 10.53 -2.67 -18.17
C GLY A 96 9.67 -3.88 -17.85
N ALA A 97 9.49 -4.78 -18.83
CA ALA A 97 8.90 -6.12 -18.72
C ALA A 97 7.46 -6.21 -18.18
N PRO A 98 6.57 -7.01 -18.81
CA PRO A 98 5.27 -7.29 -18.23
C PRO A 98 5.51 -8.06 -16.92
N VAL A 99 5.27 -7.40 -15.80
CA VAL A 99 5.05 -8.10 -14.53
C VAL A 99 3.78 -8.90 -14.77
N ASP A 100 3.94 -10.23 -14.84
CA ASP A 100 2.88 -11.19 -15.05
C ASP A 100 1.61 -10.78 -14.25
N PRO A 101 0.49 -10.45 -14.92
CA PRO A 101 -0.78 -10.14 -14.27
C PRO A 101 -1.45 -11.45 -13.78
N GLY A 102 -0.71 -12.20 -12.97
CA GLY A 102 -1.13 -13.42 -12.28
C GLY A 102 -1.68 -13.16 -10.87
N VAL A 103 -1.88 -11.90 -10.49
CA VAL A 103 -2.93 -11.57 -9.53
C VAL A 103 -4.20 -11.49 -10.36
N ALA A 104 -5.29 -12.11 -9.92
CA ALA A 104 -6.58 -11.98 -10.56
C ALA A 104 -7.04 -10.51 -10.56
N ALA A 105 -6.49 -9.72 -11.47
CA ALA A 105 -6.98 -8.43 -11.89
C ALA A 105 -8.16 -8.76 -12.80
N THR A 106 -9.33 -8.91 -12.18
CA THR A 106 -10.58 -8.74 -12.91
C THR A 106 -10.58 -7.32 -13.49
N VAL A 107 -11.26 -7.12 -14.60
CA VAL A 107 -11.39 -5.84 -15.35
C VAL A 107 -11.80 -4.64 -14.45
N GLU A 108 -12.28 -4.91 -13.23
CA GLU A 108 -12.55 -3.92 -12.18
C GLU A 108 -11.30 -3.21 -11.64
N ASP A 109 -10.14 -3.90 -11.52
CA ASP A 109 -8.90 -3.33 -10.96
C ASP A 109 -8.34 -2.20 -11.85
N ASP A 110 -8.47 -2.32 -13.18
CA ASP A 110 -8.06 -1.27 -14.12
C ASP A 110 -8.91 0.00 -13.96
N THR A 111 -10.18 -0.16 -13.57
CA THR A 111 -11.12 0.95 -13.37
C THR A 111 -10.82 1.65 -12.05
N GLU A 112 -10.62 0.91 -10.95
CA GLU A 112 -10.26 1.49 -9.65
C GLU A 112 -8.93 2.24 -9.70
N VAL A 113 -7.90 1.67 -10.33
CA VAL A 113 -6.60 2.33 -10.51
C VAL A 113 -6.74 3.62 -11.30
N ALA A 114 -7.51 3.61 -12.39
CA ALA A 114 -7.79 4.82 -13.18
C ALA A 114 -8.54 5.89 -12.38
N ILE A 115 -9.51 5.49 -11.55
CA ILE A 115 -10.25 6.40 -10.66
C ILE A 115 -9.30 7.03 -9.64
N VAL A 116 -8.48 6.24 -8.95
CA VAL A 116 -7.51 6.77 -7.98
C VAL A 116 -6.54 7.73 -8.67
N ALA A 117 -6.05 7.40 -9.85
CA ALA A 117 -5.16 8.27 -10.63
C ALA A 117 -5.84 9.61 -10.98
N ARG A 118 -7.11 9.58 -11.43
CA ARG A 118 -7.90 10.79 -11.72
C ARG A 118 -8.13 11.64 -10.48
N VAL A 119 -8.54 11.01 -9.38
CA VAL A 119 -8.80 11.73 -8.12
C VAL A 119 -7.53 12.38 -7.59
N LEU A 120 -6.39 11.69 -7.66
CA LEU A 120 -5.10 12.28 -7.33
C LEU A 120 -4.77 13.45 -8.26
N ALA A 121 -5.05 13.34 -9.57
CA ALA A 121 -4.85 14.41 -10.55
C ALA A 121 -5.78 15.63 -10.38
N ASP A 122 -6.93 15.47 -9.72
CA ASP A 122 -7.86 16.56 -9.41
C ASP A 122 -7.58 17.24 -8.06
N MET A 123 -6.78 16.61 -7.18
CA MET A 123 -6.39 17.20 -5.90
C MET A 123 -5.49 18.42 -6.06
N ASP A 124 -5.60 19.36 -5.13
CA ASP A 124 -4.67 20.48 -5.01
C ASP A 124 -3.20 20.00 -5.02
N PRO A 125 -2.29 20.68 -5.75
CA PRO A 125 -0.90 20.24 -5.89
C PRO A 125 -0.16 20.02 -4.57
N GLU A 126 -0.43 20.82 -3.53
CA GLU A 126 0.20 20.61 -2.22
C GLU A 126 -0.31 19.34 -1.54
N HIS A 127 -1.61 19.05 -1.65
CA HIS A 127 -2.19 17.82 -1.11
C HIS A 127 -1.69 16.58 -1.85
N ARG A 128 -1.64 16.64 -3.18
CA ARG A 128 -1.09 15.56 -4.02
C ARG A 128 0.36 15.29 -3.68
N LYS A 129 1.17 16.34 -3.50
CA LYS A 129 2.58 16.22 -3.13
C LYS A 129 2.75 15.51 -1.77
N ILE A 130 1.99 15.92 -0.76
CA ILE A 130 2.05 15.28 0.57
C ILE A 130 1.64 13.80 0.51
N LEU A 131 0.59 13.48 -0.25
CA LEU A 131 0.19 12.09 -0.46
C LEU A 131 1.24 11.30 -1.23
N GLY A 132 1.86 11.90 -2.26
CA GLY A 132 2.90 11.24 -3.04
C GLY A 132 4.15 10.95 -2.23
N MET A 133 4.61 11.93 -1.44
CA MET A 133 5.71 11.76 -0.49
C MET A 133 5.42 10.62 0.50
N SER A 134 4.19 10.50 0.98
CA SER A 134 3.82 9.43 1.89
C SER A 134 3.72 8.08 1.17
N LEU A 135 2.85 7.97 0.17
CA LEU A 135 2.41 6.72 -0.46
C LEU A 135 3.47 6.11 -1.37
N TYR A 136 4.12 6.94 -2.18
CA TYR A 136 5.08 6.50 -3.21
C TYR A 136 6.52 6.62 -2.73
N GLU A 137 6.90 7.76 -2.17
CA GLU A 137 8.29 8.01 -1.76
C GLU A 137 8.63 7.45 -0.38
N GLY A 138 7.62 7.03 0.39
CA GLY A 138 7.80 6.34 1.67
C GLY A 138 8.15 7.25 2.85
N TYR A 139 8.03 8.57 2.71
CA TYR A 139 8.26 9.49 3.81
C TYR A 139 7.23 9.31 4.93
N SER A 140 7.71 9.31 6.17
CA SER A 140 6.89 9.41 7.36
C SER A 140 6.25 10.80 7.46
N HIS A 141 5.13 10.91 8.17
CA HIS A 141 4.49 12.21 8.36
C HIS A 141 5.41 13.26 9.03
N SER A 142 6.36 12.82 9.87
CA SER A 142 7.38 13.68 10.49
C SER A 142 8.41 14.19 9.49
N GLU A 143 8.91 13.34 8.59
CA GLU A 143 9.87 13.78 7.57
C GLU A 143 9.21 14.70 6.54
N ILE A 144 7.95 14.43 6.15
CA ILE A 144 7.18 15.33 5.30
C ILE A 144 7.02 16.70 5.97
N ALA A 145 6.74 16.71 7.28
CA ALA A 145 6.62 17.95 8.05
C ALA A 145 7.93 18.74 8.07
N GLU A 146 9.05 18.07 8.26
CA GLU A 146 10.39 18.66 8.24
C GLU A 146 10.76 19.19 6.85
N GLN A 147 10.59 18.38 5.81
CA GLN A 147 10.99 18.72 4.44
C GLN A 147 10.13 19.82 3.81
N LEU A 148 8.85 19.92 4.18
CA LEU A 148 7.95 20.97 3.71
C LEU A 148 7.87 22.17 4.67
N GLY A 149 8.49 22.10 5.85
CA GLY A 149 8.43 23.16 6.86
C GLY A 149 7.01 23.42 7.41
N ILE A 150 6.14 22.41 7.42
CA ILE A 150 4.76 22.51 7.90
C ILE A 150 4.52 21.66 9.15
N PRO A 151 3.55 22.01 10.03
CA PRO A 151 3.31 21.25 11.25
C PRO A 151 2.92 19.78 10.99
N LEU A 152 3.42 18.84 11.83
CA LEU A 152 3.08 17.41 11.76
C LEU A 152 1.56 17.16 11.83
N GLY A 153 0.83 17.94 12.63
CA GLY A 153 -0.63 17.88 12.70
C GLY A 153 -1.30 18.20 11.36
N THR A 154 -0.74 19.16 10.62
CA THR A 154 -1.20 19.53 9.28
C THR A 154 -0.95 18.37 8.31
N VAL A 155 0.24 17.77 8.29
CA VAL A 155 0.55 16.61 7.45
C VAL A 155 -0.44 15.47 7.71
N LYS A 156 -0.59 15.05 8.97
CA LYS A 156 -1.52 13.96 9.34
C LYS A 156 -2.95 14.24 8.89
N THR A 157 -3.41 15.48 9.07
CA THR A 157 -4.77 15.89 8.68
C THR A 157 -4.93 15.89 7.16
N ARG A 158 -3.95 16.41 6.42
CA ARG A 158 -3.94 16.45 4.95
C ARG A 158 -3.94 15.04 4.36
N VAL A 159 -3.05 14.16 4.84
CA VAL A 159 -3.01 12.74 4.42
C VAL A 159 -4.34 12.04 4.70
N ARG A 160 -4.88 12.19 5.92
CA ARG A 160 -6.16 11.56 6.30
C ARG A 160 -7.31 12.03 5.40
N ARG A 161 -7.45 13.34 5.17
CA ARG A 161 -8.50 13.90 4.31
C ARG A 161 -8.36 13.41 2.87
N GLY A 162 -7.14 13.37 2.35
CA GLY A 162 -6.87 12.87 1.01
C GLY A 162 -7.29 11.40 0.85
N LEU A 163 -6.92 10.53 1.81
CA LEU A 163 -7.32 9.12 1.79
C LEU A 163 -8.85 8.92 1.92
N ILE A 164 -9.53 9.75 2.70
CA ILE A 164 -11.00 9.73 2.79
C ILE A 164 -11.61 10.10 1.45
N HIS A 165 -11.12 11.17 0.82
CA HIS A 165 -11.64 11.63 -0.47
C HIS A 165 -11.46 10.56 -1.57
N ILE A 166 -10.29 9.92 -1.63
CA ILE A 166 -10.03 8.82 -2.58
C ILE A 166 -11.03 7.68 -2.36
N ARG A 167 -11.27 7.31 -1.10
CA ARG A 167 -12.24 6.25 -0.76
C ARG A 167 -13.66 6.61 -1.17
N GLU A 168 -14.10 7.84 -0.91
CA GLU A 168 -15.44 8.31 -1.30
C GLU A 168 -15.63 8.23 -2.82
N GLN A 169 -14.63 8.64 -3.59
CA GLN A 169 -14.67 8.58 -5.05
C GLN A 169 -14.70 7.14 -5.59
N LEU A 170 -13.94 6.24 -4.98
CA LEU A 170 -14.02 4.81 -5.29
C LEU A 170 -15.40 4.23 -4.99
N GLN A 171 -15.99 4.57 -3.84
CA GLN A 171 -17.32 4.10 -3.47
C GLN A 171 -18.42 4.60 -4.41
N ILE A 172 -18.32 5.85 -4.89
CA ILE A 172 -19.26 6.41 -5.87
C ILE A 172 -19.15 5.66 -7.20
N ALA A 173 -17.93 5.44 -7.68
CA ALA A 173 -17.72 4.79 -8.96
C ALA A 173 -18.13 3.31 -8.97
N VAL A 174 -17.89 2.58 -7.87
CA VAL A 174 -18.37 1.19 -7.69
C VAL A 174 -19.90 1.12 -7.53
N GLY A 175 -20.53 2.19 -7.04
CA GLY A 175 -21.98 2.31 -6.98
C GLY A 175 -22.63 2.52 -8.35
N ASP A 176 -21.96 3.23 -9.27
CA ASP A 176 -22.43 3.48 -10.64
C ASP A 176 -22.36 2.22 -11.51
N THR A 177 -21.33 1.37 -11.36
CA THR A 177 -21.19 0.13 -12.13
C THR A 177 -22.23 -0.94 -11.75
N ALA A 178 -22.78 -0.91 -10.53
CA ALA A 178 -23.84 -1.82 -10.10
C ALA A 178 -25.24 -1.46 -10.65
N GLY A 179 -25.39 -0.26 -11.23
CA GLY A 179 -26.67 0.23 -11.77
C GLY A 179 -26.97 -0.17 -13.21
N GLU A 180 -26.00 -0.76 -13.92
CA GLU A 180 -26.10 -1.05 -15.36
C GLU A 180 -26.39 -2.55 -15.58
N SER A 181 -27.59 -2.99 -15.18
CA SER A 181 -28.16 -4.25 -15.66
C SER A 181 -28.77 -4.04 -17.05
N PRO A 182 -28.34 -4.77 -18.09
CA PRO A 182 -28.95 -4.66 -19.42
C PRO A 182 -30.31 -5.36 -19.42
N GLU A 183 -31.34 -4.66 -19.87
CA GLU A 183 -32.67 -5.21 -20.23
C GLU A 183 -32.59 -6.20 -21.41
#